data_AF-A0A4Y2STT5-F1
#
_entry.id   AF-A0A4Y2STT5-F1
#
_cell.length_a   1.000
_cell.length_b   1.000
_cell.length_c   1.000
_cell.angle_alpha   90.00
_cell.angle_beta   90.00
_cell.angle_gamma   90.00
#
_symmetry.space_group_name_H-M   'P 1'
#
loop_
_entity.id
_entity.type
_entity.pdbx_description
1 polymer ?
#
loop_
_entity_poly.entity_id
_entity_poly.type
_entity_poly.pdbx_seq_one_letter_code
_entity_poly.pdbx_strand_id
1 'polypeptide(L)'
;MVTLWSSEEETIRVLSLIVIVRSSKSLPKEYLGQVLKEMYFAYIKNTKFTSPSTWPMINFMKRSLTEVYALNPEMAYEHGFIYIRQMSIHLRNAITTKKKEAFQTVYNWQYTHCILLWSYLLCRLVDHEPLKSLIYPLVQTTIGTVNLIPTAKYIPLRFHLVKALMHISNSTGIFIPVLPFILDVLKIVDYNKKSNFSVKPVEFSCALKVTKSQLLEAGFKDACISEVCSLLVEYLKSYSSSIGFPELALPAVLQIKSFIKQCKVSKYNQQLKAVLAKIEENSLLVSEKRRLATFSITDNDQVKRWEEDICSEGTPLLQMKKEVKKDPVVVVEDMPPKKKRKHTK
;
A
#
# COMPACT_ATOMS: atom_id res chain seq x y z
N MET A 1 15.99 -2.58 -26.31
CA MET A 1 14.87 -1.70 -25.91
C MET A 1 14.51 -1.84 -24.44
N VAL A 2 14.22 -3.05 -23.92
CA VAL A 2 13.90 -3.24 -22.49
C VAL A 2 14.99 -2.69 -21.55
N THR A 3 16.27 -2.91 -21.88
CA THR A 3 17.40 -2.34 -21.12
C THR A 3 17.36 -0.81 -21.05
N LEU A 4 17.00 -0.16 -22.16
CA LEU A 4 16.89 1.30 -22.25
C LEU A 4 15.66 1.83 -21.50
N TRP A 5 14.54 1.09 -21.53
CA TRP A 5 13.37 1.38 -20.69
C TRP A 5 13.69 1.29 -19.19
N SER A 6 14.63 0.42 -18.81
CA SER A 6 15.11 0.32 -17.43
C SER A 6 16.28 1.24 -17.07
N SER A 7 16.70 2.14 -17.97
CA SER A 7 17.80 3.09 -17.73
C SER A 7 17.42 4.17 -16.71
N GLU A 8 18.37 4.99 -16.25
CA GLU A 8 18.07 6.06 -15.28
C GLU A 8 17.44 7.29 -15.94
N GLU A 9 17.79 7.57 -17.20
CA GLU A 9 17.32 8.77 -17.91
C GLU A 9 15.84 8.65 -18.33
N GLU A 10 15.04 9.63 -17.89
CA GLU A 10 13.60 9.64 -18.13
C GLU A 10 13.23 9.69 -19.61
N THR A 11 13.88 10.56 -20.38
CA THR A 11 13.62 10.72 -21.83
C THR A 11 13.85 9.41 -22.58
N ILE A 12 15.00 8.77 -22.37
CA ILE A 12 15.33 7.48 -22.99
C ILE A 12 14.31 6.42 -22.60
N ARG A 13 13.92 6.39 -21.33
CA ARG A 13 12.94 5.43 -20.81
C ARG A 13 11.57 5.59 -21.46
N VAL A 14 11.07 6.82 -21.60
CA VAL A 14 9.78 7.11 -22.23
C VAL A 14 9.81 6.75 -23.72
N LEU A 15 10.85 7.16 -24.45
CA LEU A 15 11.00 6.82 -25.87
C LEU A 15 11.08 5.31 -26.08
N SER A 16 11.83 4.61 -25.21
CA SER A 16 11.94 3.15 -25.25
C SER A 16 10.60 2.47 -25.00
N LEU A 17 9.78 2.97 -24.06
CA LEU A 17 8.44 2.46 -23.83
C LEU A 17 7.54 2.60 -25.06
N ILE A 18 7.58 3.76 -25.73
CA ILE A 18 6.78 4.01 -26.93
C ILE A 18 7.16 3.01 -28.03
N VAL A 19 8.45 2.76 -28.23
CA VAL A 19 8.93 1.75 -29.20
C VAL A 19 8.45 0.36 -28.80
N ILE A 20 8.59 -0.03 -27.52
CA ILE A 20 8.11 -1.31 -27.01
C ILE A 20 6.62 -1.48 -27.29
N VAL A 21 5.78 -0.51 -26.93
CA VAL A 21 4.32 -0.58 -27.13
C VAL A 21 3.96 -0.70 -28.61
N ARG A 22 4.63 0.07 -29.50
CA ARG A 22 4.40 -0.02 -30.95
C ARG A 22 4.79 -1.38 -31.52
N SER A 23 5.95 -1.90 -31.12
CA SER A 23 6.41 -3.23 -31.49
C SER A 23 5.48 -4.32 -30.96
N SER A 24 5.04 -4.22 -29.70
CA SER A 24 4.11 -5.14 -29.06
C SER A 24 2.74 -5.25 -29.75
N LYS A 25 2.29 -4.17 -30.42
CA LYS A 25 1.05 -4.18 -31.21
C LYS A 25 1.22 -4.74 -32.63
N SER A 26 2.44 -4.70 -33.17
CA SER A 26 2.72 -5.03 -34.58
C SER A 26 3.33 -6.42 -34.76
N LEU A 27 4.01 -6.95 -33.74
CA LEU A 27 4.69 -8.24 -33.78
C LEU A 27 3.75 -9.40 -33.38
N PRO A 28 4.06 -10.64 -33.82
CA PRO A 28 3.35 -11.84 -33.36
C PRO A 28 3.34 -11.98 -31.82
N LYS A 29 2.28 -12.60 -31.29
CA LYS A 29 2.03 -12.74 -29.83
C LYS A 29 3.18 -13.41 -29.07
N GLU A 30 3.93 -14.31 -29.71
CA GLU A 30 5.08 -15.01 -29.12
C GLU A 30 6.18 -14.04 -28.67
N TYR A 31 6.45 -13.00 -29.47
CA TYR A 31 7.44 -11.98 -29.12
C TYR A 31 6.97 -11.10 -27.95
N LEU A 32 5.66 -10.85 -27.85
CA LEU A 32 5.09 -10.09 -26.73
C LEU A 32 5.34 -10.80 -25.40
N GLY A 33 5.20 -12.12 -25.35
CA GLY A 33 5.50 -12.91 -24.15
C GLY A 33 6.94 -12.75 -23.68
N GLN A 34 7.89 -12.88 -24.61
CA GLN A 34 9.30 -12.67 -24.29
C GLN A 34 9.58 -11.23 -23.83
N VAL A 35 9.00 -10.22 -24.50
CA VAL A 35 9.15 -8.81 -24.10
C VAL A 35 8.60 -8.57 -22.69
N LEU A 36 7.39 -9.05 -22.38
CA LEU A 36 6.77 -8.92 -21.06
C LEU A 36 7.61 -9.58 -19.96
N LYS A 37 8.14 -10.78 -20.25
CA LYS A 37 9.04 -11.50 -19.34
C LYS A 37 10.31 -10.71 -19.05
N GLU A 38 10.98 -10.20 -20.09
CA GLU A 38 12.18 -9.38 -19.96
C GLU A 38 11.90 -8.08 -19.19
N MET A 39 10.78 -7.41 -19.48
CA MET A 39 10.38 -6.20 -18.76
C MET A 39 10.11 -6.48 -17.28
N TYR A 40 9.46 -7.59 -16.95
CA TYR A 40 9.22 -8.01 -15.58
C TYR A 40 10.53 -8.24 -14.81
N PHE A 41 11.49 -8.98 -15.39
CA PHE A 41 12.78 -9.20 -14.74
C PHE A 41 13.61 -7.91 -14.63
N ALA A 42 13.57 -7.04 -15.64
CA ALA A 42 14.22 -5.73 -15.58
C ALA A 42 13.63 -4.85 -14.47
N TYR A 43 12.31 -4.86 -14.28
CA TYR A 43 11.64 -4.18 -13.15
C TYR A 43 12.11 -4.73 -11.80
N ILE A 44 12.12 -6.06 -11.63
CA ILE A 44 12.58 -6.70 -10.38
C ILE A 44 14.03 -6.36 -10.07
N LYS A 45 14.90 -6.31 -11.08
CA LYS A 45 16.31 -5.95 -10.90
C LYS A 45 16.46 -4.50 -10.39
N ASN A 46 15.65 -3.58 -10.93
CA ASN A 46 15.67 -2.16 -10.59
C ASN A 46 14.96 -1.81 -9.28
N THR A 47 14.29 -2.77 -8.65
CA THR A 47 13.60 -2.58 -7.36
C THR A 47 14.42 -3.10 -6.17
N LYS A 48 15.66 -3.59 -6.38
CA LYS A 48 16.52 -4.11 -5.30
C LYS A 48 16.76 -3.09 -4.19
N PHE A 49 16.87 -1.81 -4.56
CA PHE A 49 17.04 -0.69 -3.63
C PHE A 49 15.99 0.38 -3.90
N THR A 50 15.23 0.73 -2.87
CA THR A 50 14.21 1.78 -2.94
C THR A 50 14.64 2.95 -2.07
N SER A 51 14.69 4.13 -2.66
CA SER A 51 14.99 5.41 -2.03
C SER A 51 14.10 6.50 -2.63
N PRO A 52 14.01 7.69 -2.00
CA PRO A 52 13.28 8.81 -2.58
C PRO A 52 13.74 9.17 -4.00
N SER A 53 15.02 8.98 -4.32
CA SER A 53 15.57 9.21 -5.67
C SER A 53 15.18 8.13 -6.68
N THR A 54 15.10 6.86 -6.29
CA THR A 54 14.73 5.76 -7.22
C THR A 54 13.23 5.54 -7.34
N TRP A 55 12.44 6.07 -6.39
CA TRP A 55 10.99 5.90 -6.33
C TRP A 55 10.24 6.34 -7.59
N PRO A 56 10.53 7.51 -8.21
CA PRO A 56 9.85 7.93 -9.45
C PRO A 56 10.09 6.94 -10.60
N MET A 57 11.34 6.49 -10.77
CA MET A 57 11.72 5.48 -11.76
C MET A 57 10.96 4.16 -11.52
N ILE A 58 10.96 3.65 -10.29
CA ILE A 58 10.29 2.38 -9.97
C ILE A 58 8.78 2.49 -10.27
N ASN A 59 8.15 3.62 -9.91
CA ASN A 59 6.74 3.84 -10.20
C ASN A 59 6.44 3.96 -11.69
N PHE A 60 7.31 4.64 -12.45
CA PHE A 60 7.18 4.67 -13.91
C PHE A 60 7.23 3.25 -14.48
N MET A 61 8.24 2.46 -14.09
CA MET A 61 8.39 1.09 -14.58
C MET A 61 7.19 0.22 -14.20
N LYS A 62 6.69 0.33 -12.95
CA LYS A 62 5.49 -0.36 -12.50
C LYS A 62 4.28 -0.01 -13.36
N ARG A 63 3.98 1.29 -13.53
CA ARG A 63 2.82 1.76 -14.31
C ARG A 63 2.92 1.35 -15.77
N SER A 64 4.07 1.61 -16.40
CA SER A 64 4.30 1.29 -17.81
C SER A 64 4.28 -0.21 -18.08
N LEU A 65 4.83 -1.04 -17.20
CA LEU A 65 4.73 -2.49 -17.30
C LEU A 65 3.26 -2.96 -17.25
N THR A 66 2.47 -2.38 -16.34
CA THR A 66 1.03 -2.66 -16.27
C THR A 66 0.30 -2.27 -17.57
N GLU A 67 0.65 -1.14 -18.21
CA GLU A 67 0.09 -0.76 -19.52
C GLU A 67 0.41 -1.79 -20.61
N VAL A 68 1.65 -2.31 -20.65
CA VAL A 68 2.05 -3.30 -21.66
C VAL A 68 1.35 -4.65 -21.41
N TYR A 69 1.20 -5.07 -20.15
CA TYR A 69 0.41 -6.26 -19.81
C TYR A 69 -1.08 -6.12 -20.21
N ALA A 70 -1.65 -4.91 -20.09
CA ALA A 70 -3.03 -4.64 -20.49
C ALA A 70 -3.28 -4.83 -22.00
N LEU A 71 -2.24 -4.85 -22.84
CA LEU A 71 -2.37 -5.16 -24.26
C LEU A 71 -2.79 -6.62 -24.52
N ASN A 72 -2.47 -7.54 -23.59
CA ASN A 72 -2.86 -8.94 -23.69
C ASN A 72 -3.13 -9.54 -22.30
N PRO A 73 -4.39 -9.50 -21.83
CA PRO A 73 -4.79 -10.05 -20.53
C PRO A 73 -4.57 -11.56 -20.37
N GLU A 74 -4.62 -12.34 -21.45
CA GLU A 74 -4.36 -13.80 -21.41
C GLU A 74 -2.92 -14.07 -21.00
N MET A 75 -1.96 -13.39 -21.64
CA MET A 75 -0.54 -13.47 -21.30
C MET A 75 -0.26 -12.92 -19.89
N ALA A 76 -0.96 -11.85 -19.50
CA ALA A 76 -0.88 -11.32 -18.14
C ALA A 76 -1.31 -12.36 -17.09
N TYR A 77 -2.34 -13.16 -17.40
CA TYR A 77 -2.80 -14.24 -16.54
C TYR A 77 -1.78 -15.37 -16.44
N GLU A 78 -1.23 -15.85 -17.56
CA GLU A 78 -0.22 -16.91 -17.56
C GLU A 78 1.01 -16.52 -16.73
N HIS A 79 1.54 -15.32 -16.96
CA HIS A 79 2.65 -14.78 -16.19
C HIS A 79 2.27 -14.59 -14.71
N GLY A 80 1.12 -13.96 -14.45
CA GLY A 80 0.63 -13.70 -13.09
C GLY A 80 0.47 -14.98 -12.28
N PHE A 81 -0.13 -16.02 -12.86
CA PHE A 81 -0.29 -17.33 -12.24
C PHE A 81 1.06 -17.92 -11.80
N ILE A 82 2.04 -17.94 -12.71
CA ILE A 82 3.37 -18.48 -12.43
C ILE A 82 4.06 -17.66 -11.33
N TYR A 83 4.11 -16.34 -11.47
CA TYR A 83 4.88 -15.49 -10.58
C TYR A 83 4.26 -15.36 -9.18
N ILE A 84 2.94 -15.21 -9.07
CA ILE A 84 2.24 -15.19 -7.78
C ILE A 84 2.44 -16.54 -7.07
N ARG A 85 2.33 -17.66 -7.79
CA ARG A 85 2.61 -19.00 -7.24
C ARG A 85 4.04 -19.11 -6.70
N GLN A 86 5.04 -18.62 -7.44
CA GLN A 86 6.44 -18.62 -6.96
C GLN A 86 6.61 -17.79 -5.68
N MET A 87 5.94 -16.64 -5.60
CA MET A 87 5.94 -15.81 -4.39
C MET A 87 5.32 -16.55 -3.20
N SER A 88 4.22 -17.28 -3.41
CA SER A 88 3.61 -18.11 -2.36
C SER A 88 4.52 -19.27 -1.93
N ILE A 89 5.27 -19.87 -2.87
CA ILE A 89 6.25 -20.93 -2.56
C ILE A 89 7.40 -20.38 -1.70
N HIS A 90 7.96 -19.22 -2.04
CA HIS A 90 8.99 -18.58 -1.22
C HIS A 90 8.48 -18.27 0.19
N LEU A 91 7.26 -17.77 0.31
CA LEU A 91 6.61 -17.52 1.59
C LEU A 91 6.43 -18.82 2.40
N ARG A 92 5.88 -19.87 1.78
CA ARG A 92 5.72 -21.17 2.43
C ARG A 92 7.05 -21.71 2.94
N ASN A 93 8.11 -21.64 2.13
CA ASN A 93 9.44 -22.09 2.53
C ASN A 93 9.97 -21.28 3.74
N ALA A 94 9.72 -19.98 3.77
CA ALA A 94 10.09 -19.14 4.92
C ALA A 94 9.30 -19.52 6.19
N ILE A 95 8.01 -19.80 6.07
CA ILE A 95 7.15 -20.26 7.18
C ILE A 95 7.61 -21.62 7.72
N THR A 96 7.90 -22.58 6.83
CA THR A 96 8.23 -23.95 7.21
C THR A 96 9.65 -24.06 7.76
N THR A 97 10.65 -23.48 7.08
CA THR A 97 12.06 -23.65 7.47
C THR A 97 12.47 -22.73 8.62
N LYS A 98 11.84 -21.55 8.74
CA LYS A 98 12.15 -20.50 9.73
C LYS A 98 13.63 -20.09 9.77
N LYS A 99 14.34 -20.26 8.65
CA LYS A 99 15.76 -19.87 8.51
C LYS A 99 15.88 -18.41 8.06
N LYS A 100 16.94 -17.75 8.51
CA LYS A 100 17.25 -16.35 8.15
C LYS A 100 17.31 -16.14 6.64
N GLU A 101 17.93 -17.06 5.91
CA GLU A 101 18.04 -17.02 4.45
C GLU A 101 16.66 -17.08 3.78
N ALA A 102 15.78 -17.97 4.26
CA ALA A 102 14.41 -18.08 3.75
C ALA A 102 13.58 -16.82 4.08
N PHE A 103 13.78 -16.18 5.23
CA PHE A 103 13.15 -14.88 5.49
C PHE A 103 13.66 -13.79 4.55
N GLN A 104 14.94 -13.81 4.18
CA GLN A 104 15.52 -12.80 3.29
C GLN A 104 15.00 -12.88 1.85
N THR A 105 14.51 -14.03 1.39
CA THR A 105 13.88 -14.16 0.06
C THR A 105 12.51 -13.48 0.00
N VAL A 106 11.83 -13.34 1.13
CA VAL A 106 10.51 -12.70 1.24
C VAL A 106 10.61 -11.25 1.72
N TYR A 107 11.42 -10.98 2.75
CA TYR A 107 11.52 -9.66 3.39
C TYR A 107 12.58 -8.78 2.72
N ASN A 108 12.35 -8.48 1.44
CA ASN A 108 13.18 -7.58 0.64
C ASN A 108 12.31 -6.72 -0.31
N TRP A 109 12.93 -5.71 -0.92
CA TRP A 109 12.22 -4.77 -1.80
C TRP A 109 11.70 -5.42 -3.08
N GLN A 110 12.43 -6.37 -3.65
CA GLN A 110 12.04 -7.03 -4.89
C GLN A 110 10.73 -7.79 -4.69
N TYR A 111 10.64 -8.60 -3.62
CA TYR A 111 9.42 -9.32 -3.27
C TYR A 111 8.25 -8.37 -2.97
N THR A 112 8.51 -7.30 -2.22
CA THR A 112 7.48 -6.29 -1.89
C THR A 112 6.96 -5.60 -3.15
N HIS A 113 7.85 -5.18 -4.05
CA HIS A 113 7.48 -4.53 -5.31
C HIS A 113 6.81 -5.47 -6.30
N CYS A 114 7.08 -6.78 -6.23
CA CYS A 114 6.28 -7.79 -6.94
C CYS A 114 4.84 -7.81 -6.42
N ILE A 115 4.62 -7.85 -5.09
CA ILE A 115 3.26 -7.76 -4.52
C ILE A 115 2.59 -6.49 -5.01
N LEU A 116 3.26 -5.33 -4.92
CA LEU A 116 2.69 -4.05 -5.33
C LEU A 116 2.36 -3.99 -6.83
N LEU A 117 3.23 -4.54 -7.68
CA LEU A 117 2.98 -4.61 -9.13
C LEU A 117 1.77 -5.47 -9.44
N TRP A 118 1.70 -6.70 -8.91
CA TRP A 118 0.58 -7.61 -9.17
C TRP A 118 -0.72 -7.08 -8.56
N SER A 119 -0.65 -6.44 -7.39
CA SER A 119 -1.81 -5.77 -6.79
C SER A 119 -2.37 -4.72 -7.75
N TYR A 120 -1.51 -3.83 -8.26
CA TYR A 120 -1.92 -2.77 -9.18
C TYR A 120 -2.43 -3.30 -10.53
N LEU A 121 -1.75 -4.30 -11.09
CA LEU A 121 -2.13 -4.91 -12.37
C LEU A 121 -3.49 -5.62 -12.28
N LEU A 122 -3.71 -6.45 -11.25
CA LEU A 122 -4.97 -7.15 -11.08
C LEU A 122 -6.13 -6.20 -10.78
N CYS A 123 -5.88 -5.11 -10.02
CA CYS A 123 -6.88 -4.07 -9.79
C CYS A 123 -7.26 -3.35 -11.08
N ARG A 124 -6.29 -3.09 -11.95
CA ARG A 124 -6.55 -2.43 -13.24
C ARG A 124 -7.35 -3.31 -14.20
N LEU A 125 -7.09 -4.61 -14.19
CA LEU A 125 -7.69 -5.59 -15.10
C LEU A 125 -8.76 -6.42 -14.40
N VAL A 126 -9.47 -5.83 -13.44
CA VAL A 126 -10.45 -6.53 -12.59
C VAL A 126 -11.63 -7.11 -13.38
N ASP A 127 -11.99 -6.48 -14.49
CA ASP A 127 -13.10 -6.90 -15.36
C ASP A 127 -12.78 -8.17 -16.18
N HIS A 128 -11.51 -8.59 -16.21
CA HIS A 128 -11.11 -9.84 -16.85
C HIS A 128 -11.21 -11.01 -15.87
N GLU A 129 -12.28 -11.80 -16.02
CA GLU A 129 -12.61 -12.93 -15.12
C GLU A 129 -11.43 -13.90 -14.85
N PRO A 130 -10.58 -14.30 -15.82
CA PRO A 130 -9.42 -15.15 -15.51
C PRO A 130 -8.44 -14.49 -14.52
N LEU A 131 -8.15 -13.19 -14.69
CA LEU A 131 -7.23 -12.45 -13.81
C LEU A 131 -7.81 -12.25 -12.42
N LYS A 132 -9.13 -12.10 -12.30
CA LYS A 132 -9.84 -12.00 -11.02
C LYS A 132 -9.58 -13.21 -10.12
N SER A 133 -9.44 -14.41 -10.70
CA SER A 133 -9.10 -15.64 -9.94
C SER A 133 -7.74 -15.57 -9.22
N LEU A 134 -6.82 -14.71 -9.69
CA LEU A 134 -5.50 -14.52 -9.08
C LEU A 134 -5.51 -13.57 -7.88
N ILE A 135 -6.59 -12.81 -7.67
CA ILE A 135 -6.71 -11.86 -6.55
C ILE A 135 -6.63 -12.60 -5.21
N TYR A 136 -7.39 -13.69 -5.05
CA TYR A 136 -7.41 -14.43 -3.79
C TYR A 136 -6.02 -15.02 -3.43
N PRO A 137 -5.31 -15.74 -4.33
CA PRO A 137 -3.93 -16.17 -4.08
C PRO A 137 -2.98 -15.03 -3.71
N LEU A 138 -3.10 -13.87 -4.37
CA LEU A 138 -2.27 -12.71 -4.07
C LEU A 138 -2.57 -12.13 -2.67
N VAL A 139 -3.85 -12.01 -2.31
CA VAL A 139 -4.28 -11.54 -0.99
C VAL A 139 -3.77 -12.47 0.10
N GLN A 140 -3.92 -13.79 -0.07
CA GLN A 140 -3.40 -14.79 0.88
C GLN A 140 -1.88 -14.73 1.02
N THR A 141 -1.16 -14.58 -0.09
CA THR A 141 0.30 -14.41 -0.09
C THR A 141 0.71 -13.13 0.65
N THR A 142 -0.03 -12.05 0.45
CA THR A 142 0.23 -10.76 1.10
C THR A 142 -0.04 -10.83 2.60
N ILE A 143 -1.17 -11.41 3.03
CA ILE A 143 -1.51 -11.62 4.44
C ILE A 143 -0.49 -12.52 5.13
N GLY A 144 -0.11 -13.64 4.50
CA GLY A 144 0.91 -14.52 5.05
C GLY A 144 2.27 -13.82 5.17
N THR A 145 2.60 -12.90 4.25
CA THR A 145 3.81 -12.08 4.34
C THR A 145 3.75 -11.10 5.50
N VAL A 146 2.62 -10.42 5.73
CA VAL A 146 2.42 -9.53 6.90
C VAL A 146 2.67 -10.27 8.22
N ASN A 147 2.23 -11.53 8.29
CA ASN A 147 2.28 -12.35 9.50
C ASN A 147 3.58 -13.17 9.68
N LEU A 148 4.48 -13.18 8.70
CA LEU A 148 5.66 -14.06 8.72
C LEU A 148 6.58 -13.82 9.93
N ILE A 149 6.86 -12.56 10.27
CA ILE A 149 7.65 -12.18 11.46
C ILE A 149 6.93 -11.07 12.24
N PRO A 150 6.29 -11.38 13.38
CA PRO A 150 5.55 -10.42 14.19
C PRO A 150 6.46 -9.62 15.13
N THR A 151 7.30 -8.75 14.56
CA THR A 151 8.20 -7.88 15.33
C THR A 151 8.09 -6.43 14.89
N ALA A 152 8.32 -5.50 15.83
CA ALA A 152 8.30 -4.06 15.57
C ALA A 152 9.27 -3.62 14.46
N LYS A 153 10.36 -4.37 14.29
CA LYS A 153 11.38 -4.14 13.26
C LYS A 153 10.80 -4.03 11.84
N TYR A 154 9.79 -4.82 11.51
CA TYR A 154 9.21 -4.92 10.17
C TYR A 154 7.87 -4.20 10.02
N ILE A 155 7.52 -3.31 10.96
CA ILE A 155 6.33 -2.45 10.84
C ILE A 155 6.30 -1.66 9.51
N PRO A 156 7.41 -1.08 9.02
CA PRO A 156 7.38 -0.37 7.73
C PRO A 156 6.93 -1.27 6.56
N LEU A 157 7.47 -2.49 6.45
CA LEU A 157 7.01 -3.50 5.48
C LEU A 157 5.51 -3.76 5.62
N ARG A 158 5.02 -3.96 6.85
CA ARG A 158 3.60 -4.24 7.10
C ARG A 158 2.71 -3.11 6.59
N PHE A 159 3.09 -1.85 6.78
CA PHE A 159 2.32 -0.73 6.25
C PHE A 159 2.25 -0.73 4.72
N HIS A 160 3.34 -1.04 4.02
CA HIS A 160 3.30 -1.18 2.56
C HIS A 160 2.33 -2.27 2.10
N LEU A 161 2.35 -3.43 2.76
CA LEU A 161 1.48 -4.56 2.41
C LEU A 161 0.02 -4.30 2.78
N VAL A 162 -0.23 -3.65 3.92
CA VAL A 162 -1.56 -3.19 4.33
C VAL A 162 -2.14 -2.21 3.30
N LYS A 163 -1.36 -1.23 2.83
CA LYS A 163 -1.78 -0.32 1.75
C LYS A 163 -2.10 -1.07 0.46
N ALA A 164 -1.34 -2.12 0.12
CA ALA A 164 -1.61 -2.96 -1.04
C ALA A 164 -2.95 -3.71 -0.90
N LEU A 165 -3.22 -4.31 0.27
CA LEU A 165 -4.49 -4.98 0.56
C LEU A 165 -5.68 -3.99 0.50
N MET A 166 -5.52 -2.80 1.06
CA MET A 166 -6.53 -1.74 0.98
C MET A 166 -6.81 -1.33 -0.47
N HIS A 167 -5.77 -1.17 -1.29
CA HIS A 167 -5.92 -0.86 -2.70
C HIS A 167 -6.67 -1.96 -3.46
N ILE A 168 -6.35 -3.24 -3.19
CA ILE A 168 -7.08 -4.37 -3.77
C ILE A 168 -8.55 -4.33 -3.37
N SER A 169 -8.83 -4.17 -2.07
CA SER A 169 -10.19 -4.15 -1.56
C SER A 169 -11.02 -3.03 -2.19
N ASN A 170 -10.47 -1.81 -2.25
CA ASN A 170 -11.16 -0.65 -2.82
C ASN A 170 -11.39 -0.79 -4.34
N SER A 171 -10.46 -1.39 -5.08
CA SER A 171 -10.56 -1.47 -6.55
C SER A 171 -11.44 -2.62 -7.01
N THR A 172 -11.55 -3.69 -6.21
CA THR A 172 -12.24 -4.93 -6.60
C THR A 172 -13.63 -5.06 -5.98
N GLY A 173 -13.94 -4.23 -4.98
CA GLY A 173 -15.14 -4.37 -4.15
C GLY A 173 -15.11 -5.59 -3.23
N ILE A 174 -14.03 -6.38 -3.22
CA ILE A 174 -13.89 -7.55 -2.35
C ILE A 174 -13.48 -7.07 -0.96
N PHE A 175 -14.26 -7.45 0.04
CA PHE A 175 -13.94 -7.16 1.42
C PHE A 175 -12.67 -7.89 1.88
N ILE A 176 -11.70 -7.15 2.41
CA ILE A 176 -10.48 -7.70 3.03
C ILE A 176 -10.38 -7.15 4.46
N PRO A 177 -10.34 -7.99 5.50
CA PRO A 177 -10.30 -7.53 6.89
C PRO A 177 -8.92 -6.97 7.27
N VAL A 178 -8.67 -5.69 6.96
CA VAL A 178 -7.35 -5.07 7.17
C VAL A 178 -7.18 -4.47 8.58
N LEU A 179 -8.28 -4.13 9.26
CA LEU A 179 -8.26 -3.50 10.59
C LEU A 179 -7.37 -4.22 11.63
N PRO A 180 -7.38 -5.56 11.76
CA PRO A 180 -6.53 -6.25 12.71
C PRO A 180 -5.03 -5.96 12.48
N PHE A 181 -4.59 -5.93 11.23
CA PHE A 181 -3.18 -5.68 10.89
C PHE A 181 -2.74 -4.25 11.23
N ILE A 182 -3.66 -3.28 11.07
CA ILE A 182 -3.41 -1.88 11.44
C ILE A 182 -3.32 -1.75 12.97
N LEU A 183 -4.29 -2.31 13.69
CA LEU A 183 -4.41 -2.19 15.15
C LEU A 183 -3.33 -2.99 15.90
N ASP A 184 -2.82 -4.08 15.34
CA ASP A 184 -1.76 -4.87 15.96
C ASP A 184 -0.46 -4.07 16.16
N VAL A 185 -0.22 -3.03 15.38
CA VAL A 185 0.91 -2.11 15.59
C VAL A 185 0.82 -1.41 16.95
N LEU A 186 -0.38 -1.12 17.45
CA LEU A 186 -0.60 -0.54 18.77
C LEU A 186 -0.21 -1.50 19.91
N LYS A 187 -0.28 -2.82 19.66
CA LYS A 187 0.09 -3.86 20.63
C LYS A 187 1.58 -4.20 20.57
N ILE A 188 2.16 -4.22 19.37
CA ILE A 188 3.55 -4.64 19.14
C ILE A 188 4.56 -3.60 19.66
N VAL A 189 4.20 -2.32 19.61
CA VAL A 189 5.09 -1.22 20.04
C VAL A 189 4.76 -0.82 21.47
N ASP A 190 5.78 -0.79 22.34
CA ASP A 190 5.63 -0.25 23.69
C ASP A 190 5.76 1.27 23.68
N TYR A 191 4.63 1.96 23.68
CA TYR A 191 4.56 3.42 23.68
C TYR A 191 4.86 4.05 25.05
N ASN A 192 4.77 3.29 26.13
CA ASN A 192 4.99 3.78 27.49
C ASN A 192 6.48 3.78 27.89
N LYS A 193 7.29 2.95 27.22
CA LYS A 193 8.74 2.93 27.43
C LYS A 193 9.37 4.29 27.08
N LYS A 194 10.28 4.77 27.92
CA LYS A 194 11.07 5.98 27.63
C LYS A 194 11.85 5.79 26.32
N SER A 195 11.84 6.84 25.50
CA SER A 195 12.50 6.87 24.20
C SER A 195 13.57 7.93 24.16
N ASN A 196 14.60 7.68 23.37
CA ASN A 196 15.65 8.65 23.12
C ASN A 196 15.11 9.79 22.25
N PHE A 197 15.64 10.99 22.45
CA PHE A 197 15.37 12.12 21.57
C PHE A 197 15.73 11.75 20.13
N SER A 198 14.91 12.18 19.18
CA SER A 198 15.13 11.93 17.75
C SER A 198 15.22 13.27 17.04
N VAL A 199 16.33 13.48 16.34
CA VAL A 199 16.60 14.71 15.57
C VAL A 199 15.92 14.66 14.19
N LYS A 200 15.66 13.45 13.66
CA LYS A 200 15.11 13.25 12.32
C LYS A 200 13.82 12.43 12.36
N PRO A 201 12.75 12.88 11.69
CA PRO A 201 11.56 12.06 11.50
C PRO A 201 11.91 10.73 10.82
N VAL A 202 11.40 9.62 11.34
CA VAL A 202 11.53 8.33 10.67
C VAL A 202 10.52 8.27 9.54
N GLU A 203 11.00 8.12 8.31
CA GLU A 203 10.14 7.99 7.13
C GLU A 203 10.01 6.52 6.72
N PHE A 204 8.78 6.02 6.63
CA PHE A 204 8.51 4.64 6.25
C PHE A 204 8.38 4.44 4.73
N SER A 205 8.19 5.50 3.95
CA SER A 205 7.94 5.45 2.49
C SER A 205 8.95 4.60 1.71
N CYS A 206 10.21 4.61 2.13
CA CYS A 206 11.31 3.86 1.52
C CYS A 206 12.03 2.96 2.53
N ALA A 207 11.33 2.46 3.55
CA ALA A 207 11.89 1.51 4.52
C ALA A 207 11.06 0.22 4.60
N LEU A 208 11.72 -0.95 4.64
CA LEU A 208 11.06 -2.22 4.99
C LEU A 208 11.33 -2.65 6.43
N LYS A 209 12.42 -2.16 7.01
CA LYS A 209 12.85 -2.50 8.35
C LYS A 209 13.54 -1.31 9.01
N VAL A 210 13.42 -1.24 10.32
CA VAL A 210 14.19 -0.29 11.15
C VAL A 210 15.34 -1.00 11.87
N THR A 211 16.36 -0.23 12.26
CA THR A 211 17.47 -0.72 13.07
C THR A 211 17.07 -0.83 14.55
N LYS A 212 17.88 -1.55 15.36
CA LYS A 212 17.65 -1.64 16.81
C LYS A 212 17.73 -0.26 17.50
N SER A 213 18.57 0.64 16.98
CA SER A 213 18.70 2.00 17.51
C SER A 213 17.45 2.83 17.22
N GLN A 214 16.95 2.79 15.97
CA GLN A 214 15.73 3.49 15.56
C GLN A 214 14.49 3.05 16.36
N LEU A 215 14.40 1.78 16.77
CA LEU A 215 13.30 1.28 17.61
C LEU A 215 13.20 1.99 18.98
N LEU A 216 14.30 2.56 19.47
CA LEU A 216 14.36 3.26 20.75
C LEU A 216 14.06 4.75 20.62
N GLU A 217 14.09 5.29 19.40
CA GLU A 217 13.86 6.71 19.13
C GLU A 217 12.38 7.08 19.25
N ALA A 218 12.11 8.28 19.76
CA ALA A 218 10.75 8.81 19.83
C ALA A 218 10.13 8.96 18.42
N GLY A 219 10.94 9.30 17.42
CA GLY A 219 10.50 9.47 16.03
C GLY A 219 9.89 8.21 15.40
N PHE A 220 10.33 7.02 15.82
CA PHE A 220 9.73 5.76 15.36
C PHE A 220 8.30 5.57 15.87
N LYS A 221 8.07 5.85 17.17
CA LYS A 221 6.75 5.74 17.81
C LYS A 221 5.78 6.78 17.24
N ASP A 222 6.26 8.00 17.06
CA ASP A 222 5.53 9.08 16.41
C ASP A 222 5.07 8.69 15.00
N ALA A 223 5.99 8.15 14.19
CA ALA A 223 5.68 7.68 12.84
C ALA A 223 4.68 6.51 12.85
N CYS A 224 4.80 5.57 13.79
CA CYS A 224 3.87 4.45 13.91
C CYS A 224 2.44 4.91 14.23
N ILE A 225 2.25 5.79 15.22
CA ILE A 225 0.91 6.30 15.57
C ILE A 225 0.30 7.11 14.42
N SER A 226 1.10 7.98 13.80
CA SER A 226 0.64 8.79 12.67
C SER A 226 0.19 7.91 11.50
N GLU A 227 0.96 6.88 11.16
CA GLU A 227 0.63 5.96 10.08
C GLU A 227 -0.59 5.09 10.42
N VAL A 228 -0.70 4.59 11.66
CA VAL A 228 -1.89 3.86 12.13
C VAL A 228 -3.15 4.73 12.02
N CYS A 229 -3.09 5.99 12.46
CA CYS A 229 -4.21 6.93 12.34
C CYS A 229 -4.59 7.15 10.87
N SER A 230 -3.60 7.39 10.01
CA SER A 230 -3.82 7.59 8.56
C SER A 230 -4.49 6.37 7.91
N LEU A 231 -4.01 5.17 8.21
CA LEU A 231 -4.54 3.92 7.64
C LEU A 231 -5.93 3.59 8.17
N LEU A 232 -6.20 3.83 9.47
CA LEU A 232 -7.55 3.66 10.04
C LEU A 232 -8.56 4.55 9.33
N VAL A 233 -8.23 5.83 9.16
CA VAL A 233 -9.11 6.79 8.47
C VAL A 233 -9.30 6.36 7.01
N GLU A 234 -8.22 6.07 6.29
CA GLU A 234 -8.30 5.70 4.88
C GLU A 234 -9.10 4.41 4.65
N TYR A 235 -8.92 3.40 5.51
CA TYR A 235 -9.69 2.15 5.42
C TYR A 235 -11.17 2.35 5.77
N LEU A 236 -11.47 2.96 6.91
CA LEU A 236 -12.86 3.14 7.36
C LEU A 236 -13.64 4.11 6.50
N LYS A 237 -12.95 5.06 5.84
CA LYS A 237 -13.56 5.97 4.87
C LYS A 237 -14.16 5.22 3.68
N SER A 238 -13.49 4.18 3.17
CA SER A 238 -14.03 3.34 2.08
C SER A 238 -15.34 2.65 2.41
N TYR A 239 -15.60 2.39 3.70
CA TYR A 239 -16.81 1.72 4.18
C TYR A 239 -17.77 2.67 4.89
N SER A 240 -17.47 3.98 4.93
CA SER A 240 -18.18 4.93 5.79
C SER A 240 -19.67 5.08 5.47
N SER A 241 -20.06 4.81 4.23
CA SER A 241 -21.44 4.85 3.76
C SER A 241 -22.15 3.51 3.85
N SER A 242 -21.46 2.42 4.22
CA SER A 242 -22.11 1.12 4.34
C SER A 242 -23.08 1.14 5.52
N ILE A 243 -24.35 0.78 5.32
CA ILE A 243 -24.69 -0.62 5.53
C ILE A 243 -24.26 -1.02 6.93
N GLY A 244 -23.32 -1.97 7.00
CA GLY A 244 -22.76 -2.55 8.21
C GLY A 244 -21.60 -1.78 8.88
N PHE A 245 -21.45 -0.47 8.64
CA PHE A 245 -20.31 0.29 9.17
C PHE A 245 -20.16 0.24 10.71
N PRO A 246 -21.21 0.43 11.52
CA PRO A 246 -21.15 0.32 12.98
C PRO A 246 -20.53 -0.99 13.46
N GLU A 247 -20.91 -2.11 12.86
CA GLU A 247 -20.41 -3.45 13.20
C GLU A 247 -18.97 -3.63 12.73
N LEU A 248 -18.63 -3.14 11.53
CA LEU A 248 -17.27 -3.16 11.00
C LEU A 248 -16.29 -2.37 11.87
N ALA A 249 -16.71 -1.20 12.36
CA ALA A 249 -15.88 -0.28 13.13
C ALA A 249 -15.75 -0.67 14.61
N LEU A 250 -16.71 -1.42 15.16
CA LEU A 250 -16.77 -1.76 16.58
C LEU A 250 -15.48 -2.40 17.12
N PRO A 251 -14.83 -3.39 16.47
CA PRO A 251 -13.58 -3.95 16.96
C PRO A 251 -12.45 -2.93 17.05
N ALA A 252 -12.43 -1.94 16.15
CA ALA A 252 -11.44 -0.86 16.17
C ALA A 252 -11.73 0.11 17.33
N VAL A 253 -12.99 0.51 17.52
CA VAL A 253 -13.43 1.37 18.63
C VAL A 253 -13.01 0.79 19.98
N LEU A 254 -13.30 -0.50 20.21
CA LEU A 254 -12.97 -1.17 21.47
C LEU A 254 -11.46 -1.25 21.72
N GLN A 255 -10.68 -1.61 20.69
CA GLN A 255 -9.23 -1.71 20.81
C GLN A 255 -8.56 -0.35 21.01
N ILE A 256 -9.01 0.70 20.31
CA ILE A 256 -8.49 2.06 20.48
C ILE A 256 -8.81 2.59 21.88
N LYS A 257 -10.05 2.40 22.38
CA LYS A 257 -10.42 2.76 23.76
C LYS A 257 -9.57 2.03 24.79
N SER A 258 -9.32 0.73 24.60
CA SER A 258 -8.43 -0.04 25.48
C SER A 258 -7.00 0.51 25.46
N PHE A 259 -6.46 0.81 24.28
CA PHE A 259 -5.13 1.41 24.14
C PHE A 259 -5.02 2.76 24.86
N ILE A 260 -6.00 3.65 24.68
CA ILE A 260 -6.01 4.98 25.32
C ILE A 260 -6.01 4.87 26.85
N LYS A 261 -6.69 3.87 27.43
CA LYS A 261 -6.68 3.62 28.88
C LYS A 261 -5.30 3.15 29.38
N GLN A 262 -4.55 2.42 28.56
CA GLN A 262 -3.26 1.82 28.92
C GLN A 262 -2.06 2.73 28.61
N CYS A 263 -2.17 3.59 27.60
CA CYS A 263 -1.11 4.48 27.18
C CYS A 263 -1.05 5.73 28.07
N LYS A 264 0.11 6.00 28.65
CA LYS A 264 0.36 7.15 29.55
C LYS A 264 0.77 8.41 28.79
N VAL A 265 1.03 8.31 27.49
CA VAL A 265 1.54 9.43 26.68
C VAL A 265 0.37 10.19 26.05
N SER A 266 0.11 11.40 26.57
CA SER A 266 -1.02 12.24 26.15
C SER A 266 -1.05 12.53 24.64
N LYS A 267 0.10 12.77 24.01
CA LYS A 267 0.23 13.04 22.57
C LYS A 267 -0.41 11.95 21.70
N TYR A 268 -0.11 10.68 21.97
CA TYR A 268 -0.65 9.56 21.19
C TYR A 268 -2.13 9.36 21.45
N ASN A 269 -2.55 9.52 22.71
CA ASN A 269 -3.95 9.46 23.09
C ASN A 269 -4.78 10.54 22.41
N GLN A 270 -4.26 11.77 22.26
CA GLN A 270 -4.97 12.85 21.58
C GLN A 270 -5.19 12.55 20.09
N GLN A 271 -4.15 12.05 19.38
CA GLN A 271 -4.28 11.68 17.96
C GLN A 271 -5.32 10.56 17.76
N LEU A 272 -5.26 9.50 18.57
CA LEU A 272 -6.21 8.40 18.47
C LEU A 272 -7.63 8.80 18.91
N LYS A 273 -7.78 9.69 19.91
CA LYS A 273 -9.10 10.23 20.31
C LYS A 273 -9.74 11.03 19.18
N ALA A 274 -8.97 11.81 18.43
CA ALA A 274 -9.49 12.57 17.29
C ALA A 274 -10.05 11.65 16.20
N VAL A 275 -9.33 10.58 15.86
CA VAL A 275 -9.80 9.55 14.91
C VAL A 275 -11.01 8.80 15.48
N LEU A 276 -10.94 8.38 16.75
CA LEU A 276 -12.01 7.64 17.42
C LEU A 276 -13.33 8.41 17.43
N ALA A 277 -13.29 9.71 17.76
CA ALA A 277 -14.48 10.54 17.77
C ALA A 277 -15.19 10.56 16.41
N LYS A 278 -14.43 10.64 15.31
CA LYS A 278 -14.99 10.61 13.95
C LYS A 278 -15.54 9.25 13.55
N ILE A 279 -14.90 8.16 14.00
CA ILE A 279 -15.43 6.80 13.80
C ILE A 279 -16.77 6.65 14.50
N GLU A 280 -16.86 7.09 15.77
CA GLU A 280 -18.10 6.99 16.56
C GLU A 280 -19.21 7.89 15.99
N GLU A 281 -18.89 9.12 15.58
CA GLU A 281 -19.82 10.02 14.91
C GLU A 281 -20.40 9.41 13.62
N ASN A 282 -19.55 8.76 12.81
CA ASN A 282 -19.97 8.05 11.60
C ASN A 282 -20.87 6.86 11.93
N SER A 283 -20.50 6.06 12.95
CA SER A 283 -21.33 4.93 13.41
C SER A 283 -22.71 5.39 13.89
N LEU A 284 -22.79 6.52 14.60
CA LEU A 284 -24.05 7.09 15.06
C LEU A 284 -24.91 7.55 13.88
N LEU A 285 -24.34 8.30 12.93
CA LEU A 285 -25.05 8.76 11.74
C LEU A 285 -25.62 7.58 10.93
N VAL A 286 -24.81 6.54 10.68
CA VAL A 286 -25.26 5.34 9.96
C VAL A 286 -26.35 4.61 10.75
N SER A 287 -26.21 4.48 12.08
CA SER A 287 -27.20 3.80 12.91
C SER A 287 -28.55 4.51 12.93
N GLU A 288 -28.56 5.84 13.05
CA GLU A 288 -29.79 6.63 13.06
C GLU A 288 -30.51 6.56 11.70
N LYS A 289 -29.76 6.68 10.59
CA LYS A 289 -30.35 6.56 9.25
C LYS A 289 -30.79 5.13 8.94
N ARG A 290 -30.06 4.11 9.41
CA ARG A 290 -30.46 2.70 9.29
C ARG A 290 -31.76 2.43 10.04
N ARG A 291 -31.99 3.06 11.20
CA ARG A 291 -33.24 2.93 11.97
C ARG A 291 -34.46 3.43 11.17
N LEU A 292 -34.27 4.40 10.29
CA LEU A 292 -35.32 4.97 9.45
C LEU A 292 -35.54 4.18 8.15
N ALA A 293 -34.69 3.21 7.84
CA ALA A 293 -34.81 2.41 6.64
C ALA A 293 -36.05 1.50 6.71
N THR A 294 -36.89 1.56 5.68
CA THR A 294 -38.13 0.78 5.58
C THR A 294 -37.96 -0.52 4.79
N PHE A 295 -36.75 -0.80 4.28
CA PHE A 295 -36.44 -1.96 3.47
C PHE A 295 -35.79 -3.09 4.29
N SER A 296 -35.90 -4.32 3.80
CA SER A 296 -35.21 -5.46 4.40
C SER A 296 -33.74 -5.48 4.00
N ILE A 297 -32.85 -5.87 4.93
CA ILE A 297 -31.40 -6.03 4.68
C ILE A 297 -31.13 -7.10 3.60
N THR A 298 -32.09 -8.00 3.35
CA THR A 298 -31.99 -9.00 2.27
C THR A 298 -32.16 -8.42 0.88
N ASP A 299 -32.69 -7.21 0.75
CA ASP A 299 -32.86 -6.52 -0.53
C ASP A 299 -31.57 -5.76 -0.89
N ASN A 300 -30.69 -6.44 -1.63
CA ASN A 300 -29.38 -5.89 -2.00
C ASN A 300 -29.49 -4.61 -2.86
N ASP A 301 -30.53 -4.47 -3.68
CA ASP A 301 -30.69 -3.32 -4.56
C ASP A 301 -31.10 -2.08 -3.75
N GLN A 302 -32.03 -2.24 -2.80
CA GLN A 302 -32.41 -1.15 -1.90
C GLN A 302 -31.27 -0.76 -0.94
N VAL A 303 -30.54 -1.74 -0.41
CA VAL A 303 -29.34 -1.49 0.41
C VAL A 303 -28.32 -0.67 -0.38
N LYS A 304 -28.01 -1.07 -1.62
CA LYS A 304 -27.01 -0.37 -2.44
C LYS A 304 -27.41 1.07 -2.73
N ARG A 305 -28.69 1.32 -3.09
CA ARG A 305 -29.21 2.68 -3.31
C ARG A 305 -29.08 3.53 -2.05
N TRP A 306 -29.44 2.96 -0.89
CA TRP A 306 -29.28 3.64 0.39
C TRP A 306 -27.81 4.00 0.66
N GLU A 307 -26.87 3.08 0.45
CA GLU A 307 -25.43 3.34 0.64
C GLU A 307 -24.91 4.43 -0.31
N GLU A 308 -25.40 4.47 -1.55
CA GLU A 308 -25.11 5.52 -2.55
C GLU A 308 -25.64 6.89 -2.09
N ASP A 309 -26.87 6.95 -1.58
CA ASP A 309 -27.47 8.18 -1.04
C ASP A 309 -26.66 8.72 0.14
N ILE A 310 -26.30 7.87 1.11
CA ILE A 310 -25.43 8.24 2.24
C ILE A 310 -24.07 8.78 1.75
N CYS A 311 -23.49 8.13 0.75
CA CYS A 311 -22.22 8.55 0.17
C CYS A 311 -22.33 9.95 -0.45
N SER A 312 -23.43 10.23 -1.14
CA SER A 312 -23.69 11.52 -1.80
C SER A 312 -23.90 12.67 -0.82
N GLU A 313 -24.62 12.42 0.28
CA GLU A 313 -24.81 13.40 1.37
C GLU A 313 -23.50 13.71 2.12
N GLY A 314 -22.56 12.77 2.08
CA GLY A 314 -21.27 12.86 2.74
C GLY A 314 -21.33 12.41 4.19
N THR A 315 -20.25 11.78 4.63
CA THR A 315 -20.13 11.21 5.98
C THR A 315 -19.05 11.95 6.79
N PRO A 316 -19.13 11.93 8.14
CA PRO A 316 -18.12 12.56 9.00
C PRO A 316 -16.68 12.10 8.70
N LEU A 317 -16.50 10.83 8.31
CA LEU A 317 -15.19 10.30 7.90
C LEU A 317 -14.77 10.75 6.50
N LEU A 318 -15.70 10.94 5.56
CA LEU A 318 -15.39 11.50 4.24
C LEU A 318 -14.88 12.95 4.36
N GLN A 319 -15.45 13.74 5.27
CA GLN A 319 -15.11 15.14 5.52
C GLN A 319 -13.77 15.34 6.24
N MET A 320 -13.23 14.29 6.87
CA MET A 320 -11.90 14.34 7.47
C MET A 320 -10.86 14.52 6.36
N LYS A 321 -10.28 15.73 6.26
CA LYS A 321 -9.17 15.99 5.34
C LYS A 321 -8.03 15.04 5.69
N LYS A 322 -7.41 14.42 4.66
CA LYS A 322 -6.08 13.84 4.84
C LYS A 322 -5.19 14.99 5.37
N GLU A 323 -4.59 14.84 6.55
CA GLU A 323 -3.39 15.61 6.87
C GLU A 323 -2.31 15.14 5.89
N VAL A 324 -2.37 15.65 4.65
CA VAL A 324 -1.39 15.34 3.62
C VAL A 324 -0.10 16.01 4.07
N LYS A 325 0.85 15.22 4.56
CA LYS A 325 2.26 15.57 4.47
C LYS A 325 2.50 15.93 3.01
N LYS A 326 2.69 17.22 2.73
CA LYS A 326 3.13 17.68 1.41
C LYS A 326 4.45 16.98 1.14
N ASP A 327 4.47 16.01 0.24
CA ASP A 327 5.69 15.66 -0.45
C ASP A 327 6.21 16.95 -1.11
N PRO A 328 7.48 17.34 -0.92
CA PRO A 328 7.99 18.55 -1.54
C PRO A 328 7.97 18.33 -3.05
N VAL A 329 7.04 19.02 -3.73
CA VAL A 329 7.16 19.32 -5.15
C VAL A 329 8.42 20.17 -5.27
N VAL A 330 9.50 19.56 -5.73
CA VAL A 330 10.72 20.26 -6.09
C VAL A 330 10.38 21.06 -7.34
N VAL A 331 10.00 22.33 -7.15
CA VAL A 331 10.04 23.33 -8.21
C VAL A 331 11.50 23.55 -8.52
N VAL A 332 11.94 23.10 -9.69
CA VAL A 332 13.27 23.39 -10.22
C VAL A 332 13.25 24.86 -10.63
N GLU A 333 13.74 25.75 -9.78
CA GLU A 333 14.14 27.09 -10.20
C GLU A 333 15.54 27.00 -10.82
N ASP A 334 15.63 27.40 -12.09
CA ASP A 334 16.88 27.53 -12.85
C ASP A 334 17.86 28.48 -12.14
N MET A 335 19.03 27.94 -11.76
CA MET A 335 20.17 28.76 -11.34
C MET A 335 21.05 29.13 -12.55
N PRO A 336 21.41 30.41 -12.74
CA PRO A 336 22.26 30.83 -13.86
C PRO A 336 23.73 30.42 -13.67
N PRO A 337 24.52 30.29 -14.75
CA PRO A 337 25.85 29.69 -14.71
C PRO A 337 26.88 30.55 -13.97
N LYS A 338 27.60 29.93 -13.03
CA LYS A 338 28.73 30.54 -12.30
C LYS A 338 29.88 30.88 -13.26
N LYS A 339 30.26 32.17 -13.29
CA LYS A 339 31.47 32.69 -13.96
C LYS A 339 32.73 32.02 -13.39
N LYS A 340 33.58 31.47 -14.27
CA LYS A 340 34.93 30.99 -13.96
C LYS A 340 35.79 32.13 -13.40
N ARG A 341 36.33 31.97 -12.19
CA ARG A 341 37.41 32.83 -11.67
C ARG A 341 38.73 32.41 -12.31
N LYS A 342 39.40 33.38 -12.94
CA LYS A 342 40.77 33.27 -13.47
C LYS A 342 41.76 33.05 -12.32
N HIS A 343 42.70 32.13 -12.51
CA HIS A 343 43.91 32.04 -11.71
C HIS A 343 44.91 33.13 -12.13
N THR A 344 45.37 33.89 -11.14
CA THR A 344 46.59 34.71 -11.08
C THR A 344 46.93 34.69 -9.58
N LYS A 345 48.11 34.33 -9.09
CA LYS A 345 49.44 34.07 -9.66
C LYS A 345 49.95 32.72 -9.18
#